data_AF-K1US07-F1
#
_entry.id   AF-K1US07-F1
#
_cell.length_a   1.000
_cell.length_b   1.000
_cell.length_c   1.000
_cell.angle_alpha   90.00
_cell.angle_beta   90.00
_cell.angle_gamma   90.00
#
_symmetry.space_group_name_H-M   'P 1'
#
loop_
_entity.id
_entity.type
_entity.pdbx_description
1 polymer ?
#
loop_
_entity_poly.entity_id
_entity_poly.type
_entity_poly.pdbx_seq_one_letter_code
_entity_poly.pdbx_strand_id
1 'polypeptide(L)'
;MKVVLWFLMMFMPLMANASSVNEEQLFHRLDSYIAQRSKFTQRKEAKLLRLKKQLYMTSDKRSQLSLYNQIYREYYTYRYDSAMTYAKKGYQLAVQLQDDYFINLNKINRAAVLSTGGFYSQAED
;
A
#
# COMPACT_ATOMS: atom_id res chain seq x y z
N MET A 1 -58.16 16.53 -3.06
CA MET A 1 -56.95 15.67 -3.07
C MET A 1 -56.08 15.86 -4.31
N LYS A 2 -56.63 15.87 -5.54
CA LYS A 2 -55.85 16.06 -6.77
C LYS A 2 -55.02 17.36 -6.81
N VAL A 3 -55.61 18.49 -6.41
CA VAL A 3 -54.92 19.81 -6.41
C VAL A 3 -53.71 19.86 -5.46
N VAL A 4 -53.82 19.21 -4.29
CA VAL A 4 -52.69 19.08 -3.34
C VAL A 4 -51.58 18.22 -3.92
N LEU A 5 -51.92 17.15 -4.65
CA LEU A 5 -50.96 16.31 -5.39
C LEU A 5 -50.25 17.09 -6.51
N TRP A 6 -50.96 17.93 -7.25
CA TRP A 6 -50.36 18.82 -8.26
C TRP A 6 -49.41 19.84 -7.64
N PHE A 7 -49.79 20.44 -6.51
CA PHE A 7 -48.91 21.32 -5.75
C PHE A 7 -47.67 20.56 -5.26
N LEU A 8 -47.84 19.37 -4.68
CA LEU A 8 -46.72 18.55 -4.18
C LEU A 8 -45.73 18.16 -5.29
N MET A 9 -46.22 17.80 -6.48
CA MET A 9 -45.38 17.51 -7.65
C MET A 9 -44.63 18.74 -8.15
N MET A 10 -45.24 19.92 -8.11
CA MET A 10 -44.63 21.17 -8.57
C MET A 10 -43.47 21.64 -7.68
N PHE A 11 -43.51 21.34 -6.38
CA PHE A 11 -42.45 21.70 -5.42
C PHE A 11 -41.36 20.62 -5.25
N MET A 12 -41.54 19.42 -5.81
CA MET A 12 -40.58 18.32 -5.75
C MET A 12 -39.18 18.64 -6.33
N PRO A 13 -39.03 19.37 -7.46
CA PRO A 13 -37.70 19.66 -8.02
C PRO A 13 -36.90 20.69 -7.21
N LEU A 14 -37.54 21.49 -6.34
CA LEU A 14 -36.82 22.41 -5.43
C LEU A 14 -36.08 21.69 -4.30
N MET A 15 -36.40 20.42 -4.05
CA MET A 15 -35.74 19.58 -3.06
C MET A 15 -34.64 18.69 -3.66
N ALA A 16 -34.44 18.75 -4.98
CA ALA A 16 -33.42 17.98 -5.68
C ALA A 16 -32.05 18.69 -5.57
N ASN A 17 -31.40 18.54 -4.42
CA ASN A 17 -29.98 18.86 -4.29
C ASN A 17 -29.14 17.75 -4.92
N ALA A 18 -28.92 17.85 -6.23
CA ALA A 18 -27.87 17.07 -6.86
C ALA A 18 -26.52 17.69 -6.46
N SER A 19 -25.85 17.15 -5.45
CA SER A 19 -24.43 17.44 -5.22
C SER A 19 -23.64 16.89 -6.40
N SER A 20 -23.53 17.68 -7.47
CA SER A 20 -22.68 17.35 -8.61
C SER A 20 -21.24 17.40 -8.12
N VAL A 21 -20.61 16.25 -7.96
CA VAL A 21 -19.16 16.18 -7.87
C VAL A 21 -18.62 16.87 -9.13
N ASN A 22 -17.84 17.93 -8.95
CA ASN A 22 -17.24 18.62 -10.08
C ASN A 22 -16.12 17.70 -10.63
N GLU A 23 -16.48 16.87 -11.61
CA GLU A 23 -15.59 15.88 -12.23
C GLU A 23 -14.30 16.52 -12.75
N GLU A 24 -14.37 17.75 -13.27
CA GLU A 24 -13.21 18.50 -13.74
C GLU A 24 -12.23 18.82 -12.59
N GLN A 25 -12.75 19.23 -11.43
CA GLN A 25 -11.91 19.41 -10.23
C GLN A 25 -11.29 18.10 -9.75
N LEU A 26 -12.02 16.98 -9.87
CA LEU A 26 -11.49 15.67 -9.52
C LEU A 26 -10.36 15.23 -10.46
N PHE A 27 -10.53 15.42 -11.77
CA PHE A 27 -9.49 15.12 -12.76
C PHE A 27 -8.27 16.01 -12.58
N HIS A 28 -8.45 17.33 -12.39
CA HIS A 28 -7.34 18.24 -12.09
C HIS A 28 -6.57 17.83 -10.83
N ARG A 29 -7.28 17.39 -9.79
CA ARG A 29 -6.63 16.89 -8.58
C ARG A 29 -5.81 15.64 -8.89
N LEU A 30 -6.36 14.68 -9.63
CA LEU A 30 -5.63 13.47 -10.03
C LEU A 30 -4.36 13.81 -10.83
N ASP A 31 -4.48 14.67 -11.84
CA ASP A 31 -3.36 15.11 -12.67
C ASP A 31 -2.27 15.80 -11.85
N SER A 32 -2.65 16.64 -10.88
CA SER A 32 -1.71 17.29 -9.98
C SER A 32 -0.92 16.31 -9.11
N TYR A 33 -1.51 15.17 -8.73
CA TYR A 33 -0.80 14.10 -8.01
C TYR A 33 0.09 13.30 -8.96
N ILE A 34 -0.36 13.03 -10.18
CA ILE A 34 0.42 12.34 -11.22
C ILE A 34 1.66 13.18 -11.58
N ALA A 35 1.51 14.49 -11.75
CA ALA A 35 2.62 15.41 -12.01
C ALA A 35 3.68 15.39 -10.88
N GLN A 36 3.25 15.12 -9.65
CA GLN A 36 4.13 14.99 -8.49
C GLN A 36 4.74 13.59 -8.31
N ARG A 37 4.51 12.64 -9.24
CA ARG A 37 5.03 11.25 -9.15
C ARG A 37 6.53 11.18 -8.89
N SER A 38 7.33 12.05 -9.52
CA SER A 38 8.79 12.10 -9.31
C SER A 38 9.13 12.44 -7.85
N LYS A 39 8.45 13.43 -7.26
CA LYS A 39 8.64 13.84 -5.86
C LYS A 39 8.31 12.70 -4.89
N PHE A 40 7.21 11.98 -5.11
CA PHE A 40 6.86 10.81 -4.28
C PHE A 40 7.86 9.67 -4.44
N THR A 41 8.32 9.43 -5.67
CA THR A 41 9.36 8.43 -5.97
C THR A 41 10.67 8.74 -5.24
N GLN A 42 11.14 9.99 -5.32
CA GLN A 42 12.37 10.43 -4.64
C GLN A 42 12.26 10.28 -3.11
N ARG A 43 11.12 10.65 -2.52
CA ARG A 43 10.87 10.47 -1.08
C ARG A 43 10.95 9.00 -0.67
N LYS A 44 10.38 8.10 -1.48
CA LYS A 44 10.41 6.65 -1.22
C LYS A 44 11.82 6.09 -1.34
N GLU A 45 12.56 6.44 -2.39
CA GLU A 45 13.95 6.01 -2.59
C GLU A 45 14.90 6.54 -1.49
N ALA A 46 14.72 7.79 -1.05
CA ALA A 46 15.49 8.36 0.06
C ALA A 46 15.23 7.60 1.37
N LYS A 47 13.97 7.22 1.65
CA LYS A 47 13.62 6.40 2.82
C LYS A 47 14.25 5.01 2.74
N LEU A 48 14.18 4.38 1.57
CA LEU A 48 14.81 3.07 1.32
C LEU A 48 16.32 3.12 1.50
N LEU A 49 16.99 4.16 1.00
CA LEU A 49 18.43 4.36 1.19
C LEU A 49 18.79 4.46 2.68
N ARG A 50 18.03 5.25 3.44
CA ARG A 50 18.23 5.38 4.89
C ARG A 50 18.05 4.05 5.62
N LEU A 51 16.99 3.30 5.32
CA LEU A 51 16.73 2.00 5.94
C LEU A 51 17.81 0.97 5.60
N LYS A 52 18.28 0.94 4.34
CA LYS A 52 19.37 0.06 3.90
C LYS A 52 20.69 0.40 4.60
N LYS A 53 21.02 1.68 4.76
CA LYS A 53 22.19 2.12 5.52
C LYS A 53 22.09 1.71 6.98
N GLN A 54 20.92 1.90 7.60
CA GLN A 54 20.67 1.48 8.98
C GLN A 54 20.84 -0.04 9.13
N LEU A 55 20.28 -0.83 8.21
CA LEU A 55 20.42 -2.28 8.19
C LEU A 55 21.89 -2.71 8.12
N TYR A 56 22.68 -2.08 7.24
CA TYR A 56 24.11 -2.38 7.10
C TYR A 56 24.90 -2.10 8.39
N MET A 57 24.55 -1.04 9.13
CA MET A 57 25.23 -0.66 10.37
C MET A 57 24.72 -1.42 11.62
N THR A 58 23.61 -2.14 11.51
CA THR A 58 22.99 -2.85 12.64
C THR A 58 23.61 -4.23 12.79
N SER A 59 24.23 -4.52 13.93
CA SER A 59 24.77 -5.85 14.25
C SER A 59 23.75 -6.77 14.93
N ASP A 60 22.83 -6.20 15.71
CA ASP A 60 21.78 -6.97 16.40
C ASP A 60 20.81 -7.61 15.40
N LYS A 61 20.76 -8.94 15.41
CA LYS A 61 19.98 -9.71 14.44
C LYS A 61 18.47 -9.51 14.58
N ARG A 62 17.94 -9.31 15.80
CA ARG A 62 16.51 -9.03 15.99
C ARG A 62 16.13 -7.65 15.43
N SER A 63 16.97 -6.65 15.61
CA SER A 63 16.80 -5.34 14.99
C SER A 63 16.88 -5.41 13.46
N GLN A 64 17.76 -6.26 12.91
CA GLN A 64 17.81 -6.52 11.46
C GLN A 64 16.50 -7.12 10.94
N LEU A 65 15.82 -8.02 11.67
CA LEU A 65 14.51 -8.55 11.28
C LEU A 65 13.46 -7.44 11.12
N SER A 66 13.40 -6.51 12.08
CA SER A 66 12.51 -5.34 11.99
C SER A 66 12.85 -4.48 10.76
N LEU A 67 14.12 -4.25 10.49
CA LEU A 67 14.57 -3.46 9.33
C LEU A 67 14.25 -4.15 8.00
N TYR A 68 14.41 -5.46 7.91
CA TYR A 68 13.97 -6.21 6.72
C TYR A 68 12.48 -6.04 6.45
N ASN A 69 11.64 -6.14 7.49
CA ASN A 69 10.21 -5.92 7.34
C ASN A 69 9.88 -4.46 6.95
N GLN A 70 10.56 -3.47 7.53
CA GLN A 70 10.36 -2.07 7.15
C GLN A 70 10.73 -1.81 5.68
N ILE A 71 11.84 -2.37 5.20
CA ILE A 71 12.25 -2.27 3.80
C ILE A 71 11.28 -3.00 2.88
N TYR A 72 10.81 -4.19 3.28
CA TYR A 72 9.77 -4.92 2.58
C TYR A 72 8.52 -4.04 2.38
N ARG A 73 8.00 -3.41 3.44
CA ARG A 73 6.78 -2.58 3.35
C ARG A 73 6.95 -1.38 2.44
N GLU A 74 8.16 -0.83 2.34
CA GLU A 74 8.44 0.25 1.39
C GLU A 74 8.44 -0.21 -0.07
N TYR A 75 8.88 -1.45 -0.32
CA TYR A 75 8.90 -2.05 -1.64
C TYR A 75 7.59 -2.70 -2.06
N TYR A 76 6.76 -3.19 -1.14
CA TYR A 76 5.59 -4.02 -1.43
C TYR A 76 4.69 -3.46 -2.54
N THR A 77 4.35 -2.16 -2.47
CA THR A 77 3.51 -1.48 -3.46
C THR A 77 4.29 -0.73 -4.54
N TYR A 78 5.61 -0.90 -4.59
CA TYR A 78 6.52 -0.10 -5.41
C TYR A 78 7.39 -0.92 -6.36
N ARG A 79 8.01 -2.01 -5.88
CA ARG A 79 8.81 -2.95 -6.69
C ARG A 79 8.72 -4.36 -6.12
N TYR A 80 8.02 -5.23 -6.85
CA TYR A 80 7.74 -6.62 -6.51
C TYR A 80 9.00 -7.43 -6.14
N ASP A 81 9.99 -7.50 -7.02
CA ASP A 81 11.19 -8.35 -6.82
C ASP A 81 11.98 -7.96 -5.58
N SER A 82 12.09 -6.65 -5.33
CA SER A 82 12.75 -6.12 -4.15
C SER A 82 11.99 -6.51 -2.88
N ALA A 83 10.66 -6.38 -2.87
CA ALA A 83 9.86 -6.81 -1.72
C ALA A 83 10.08 -8.30 -1.42
N MET A 84 9.99 -9.16 -2.44
CA MET A 84 10.24 -10.60 -2.31
C MET A 84 11.61 -10.90 -1.71
N THR A 85 12.65 -10.21 -2.20
CA THR A 85 14.02 -10.37 -1.72
C THR A 85 14.14 -10.07 -0.23
N TYR A 86 13.51 -9.00 0.24
CA TYR A 86 13.59 -8.60 1.65
C TYR A 86 12.73 -9.48 2.57
N ALA A 87 11.58 -9.97 2.11
CA ALA A 87 10.81 -10.99 2.82
C ALA A 87 11.61 -12.30 2.97
N LYS A 88 12.29 -12.76 1.91
CA LYS A 88 13.12 -13.97 1.95
C LYS A 88 14.31 -13.82 2.92
N LYS A 89 14.99 -12.67 2.91
CA LYS A 89 16.09 -12.39 3.85
C LYS A 89 15.61 -12.37 5.30
N GLY A 90 14.47 -11.72 5.56
CA GLY A 90 13.83 -11.71 6.88
C GLY A 90 13.47 -13.12 7.35
N TYR A 91 12.86 -13.93 6.48
CA TYR A 91 12.54 -15.32 6.77
C TYR A 91 13.78 -16.14 7.14
N GLN A 92 14.84 -16.07 6.33
CA GLN A 92 16.07 -16.83 6.56
C GLN A 92 16.71 -16.48 7.92
N LEU A 93 16.77 -15.19 8.25
CA LEU A 93 17.30 -14.76 9.54
C LEU A 93 16.39 -15.19 10.70
N ALA A 94 15.06 -15.15 10.53
CA ALA A 94 14.11 -15.53 11.56
C ALA A 94 14.21 -17.03 11.88
N VAL A 95 14.36 -17.88 10.86
CA VAL A 95 14.61 -19.32 11.03
C VAL A 95 15.91 -19.56 11.81
N GLN A 96 16.99 -18.85 11.49
CA GLN A 96 18.27 -18.98 12.21
C GLN A 96 18.15 -18.58 13.69
N LEU A 97 17.26 -17.65 14.01
CA LEU A 97 17.02 -17.18 15.38
C LEU A 97 15.90 -17.94 16.10
N GLN A 98 15.24 -18.89 15.43
CA GLN A 98 14.03 -19.57 15.94
C GLN A 98 12.95 -18.56 16.41
N ASP A 99 12.76 -17.49 15.63
CA ASP A 99 11.80 -16.42 15.92
C ASP A 99 10.50 -16.63 15.14
N ASP A 100 9.57 -17.39 15.74
CA ASP A 100 8.31 -17.80 15.09
C ASP A 100 7.46 -16.62 14.59
N TYR A 101 7.50 -15.49 15.31
CA TYR A 101 6.77 -14.29 14.89
C TYR A 101 7.29 -13.81 13.54
N PHE A 102 8.60 -13.62 13.39
CA PHE A 102 9.17 -13.16 12.13
C PHE A 102 9.18 -14.23 11.03
N ILE A 103 9.21 -15.52 11.39
CA ILE A 103 9.02 -16.62 10.43
C ILE A 103 7.64 -16.48 9.78
N ASN A 104 6.58 -16.39 10.59
CA ASN A 104 5.21 -16.32 10.09
C ASN A 104 4.93 -14.99 9.38
N LEU A 105 5.43 -13.87 9.91
CA LEU A 105 5.31 -12.58 9.25
C LEU A 105 5.91 -12.59 7.85
N ASN A 106 7.10 -13.18 7.67
CA ASN A 106 7.74 -13.20 6.36
C ASN A 106 7.08 -14.20 5.39
N LYS A 107 6.46 -15.28 5.88
CA LYS A 107 5.58 -16.15 5.07
C LYS A 107 4.38 -15.36 4.53
N ILE A 108 3.68 -14.64 5.41
CA ILE A 108 2.55 -13.77 5.02
C ILE A 108 2.99 -12.71 4.01
N ASN A 109 4.12 -12.05 4.27
CA ASN A 109 4.68 -11.04 3.37
C ASN A 109 5.00 -11.62 1.97
N ARG A 110 5.55 -12.84 1.91
CA ARG A 110 5.83 -13.55 0.66
C ARG A 110 4.52 -13.90 -0.07
N ALA A 111 3.55 -14.47 0.63
CA ALA A 111 2.24 -14.79 0.07
C ALA A 111 1.56 -13.53 -0.50
N ALA A 112 1.55 -12.43 0.25
CA ALA A 112 0.98 -11.16 -0.20
C ALA A 112 1.64 -10.65 -1.49
N VAL A 113 2.98 -10.70 -1.57
CA VAL A 113 3.69 -10.32 -2.80
C VAL A 113 3.25 -11.23 -3.94
N LEU A 114 3.33 -12.55 -3.78
CA LEU A 114 2.95 -13.52 -4.82
C LEU A 114 1.51 -13.32 -5.31
N SER A 115 0.54 -13.17 -4.40
CA SER A 115 -0.86 -12.93 -4.76
C SER A 115 -1.03 -11.64 -5.56
N THR A 116 -0.36 -10.54 -5.19
CA THR A 116 -0.42 -9.30 -5.98
C THR A 116 0.23 -9.42 -7.36
N GLY A 117 1.17 -10.36 -7.53
CA GLY A 117 1.79 -10.69 -8.82
C GLY A 117 0.99 -11.71 -9.65
N GLY A 118 -0.13 -12.23 -9.15
CA GLY A 118 -0.95 -13.26 -9.80
C GLY A 118 -0.47 -14.70 -9.58
N PHE A 119 0.50 -14.92 -8.70
CA PHE A 119 1.08 -16.23 -8.38
C PHE A 119 0.34 -16.92 -7.23
N TYR A 120 -0.97 -17.16 -7.40
CA TYR A 120 -1.84 -17.61 -6.31
C TYR A 120 -1.46 -18.99 -5.78
N SER A 121 -1.15 -19.95 -6.65
CA SER A 121 -0.73 -21.30 -6.21
C SER A 121 0.52 -21.25 -5.35
N GLN A 122 1.52 -20.45 -5.75
CA GLN A 122 2.74 -20.29 -4.96
C GLN A 122 2.52 -19.49 -3.66
N ALA A 123 1.45 -18.70 -3.57
CA ALA A 123 1.10 -17.93 -2.38
C ALA A 123 0.41 -18.79 -1.31
N GLU A 124 -0.25 -19.88 -1.72
CA GLU A 124 -0.87 -20.87 -0.84
C GLU A 124 0.18 -21.79 -0.18
N ASP A 125 1.32 -22.02 -0.87
CA ASP A 125 2.47 -22.83 -0.42
C ASP A 125 3.40 -22.17 0.63
#